data_AF-A0A2V5X5Q3-F1
#
_entry.id   AF-A0A2V5X5Q3-F1
#
_cell.length_a   1.000
_cell.length_b   1.000
_cell.length_c   1.000
_cell.angle_alpha   90.00
_cell.angle_beta   90.00
_cell.angle_gamma   90.00
#
_symmetry.space_group_name_H-M   'P 1'
#
loop_
_entity.id
_entity.type
_entity.pdbx_description
1 polymer ?
#
loop_
_entity_poly.entity_id
_entity_poly.type
_entity_poly.pdbx_seq_one_letter_code
_entity_poly.pdbx_strand_id
1 'polypeptide(L)'
;MRAVRRHSVRFCHSSCRIAVGPHCKSRSGLTLLEMLAVIAIIGILASLLLGAVHKAHARAKDRVWRLEAPGFISLIQDRLSRYYQSQISYPAWTADDLYRRHVFDDRIMGFLRSPKVTFIPFSSTDPDDKWILRVVNIWPEEKSPIGLLKTSVTKPE
;
A
#
# COMPACT_ATOMS: atom_id res chain seq x y z
N MET A 1 -6.28 -43.76 -31.55
CA MET A 1 -6.11 -42.29 -31.51
C MET A 1 -7.49 -41.65 -31.42
N ARG A 2 -7.66 -40.70 -30.48
CA ARG A 2 -8.94 -40.31 -29.88
C ARG A 2 -9.80 -39.42 -30.80
N ALA A 3 -11.08 -39.77 -30.94
CA ALA A 3 -12.09 -38.98 -31.62
C ALA A 3 -12.51 -37.77 -30.74
N VAL A 4 -12.32 -36.56 -31.28
CA VAL A 4 -12.67 -35.29 -30.62
C VAL A 4 -14.16 -34.98 -30.90
N ARG A 5 -15.01 -35.16 -29.89
CA ARG A 5 -16.42 -34.72 -29.92
C ARG A 5 -16.46 -33.19 -29.79
N ARG A 6 -16.95 -32.50 -30.82
CA ARG A 6 -17.31 -31.07 -30.74
C ARG A 6 -18.65 -30.93 -30.03
N HIS A 7 -18.66 -30.34 -28.84
CA HIS A 7 -19.89 -29.94 -28.17
C HIS A 7 -20.45 -28.67 -28.83
N SER A 8 -21.60 -28.82 -29.49
CA SER A 8 -22.43 -27.71 -29.96
C SER A 8 -23.17 -27.12 -28.76
N VAL A 9 -22.68 -26.00 -28.23
CA VAL A 9 -23.38 -25.24 -27.19
C VAL A 9 -24.55 -24.49 -27.84
N ARG A 10 -25.76 -25.03 -27.68
CA ARG A 10 -26.99 -24.35 -28.06
C ARG A 10 -27.33 -23.34 -26.96
N PHE A 11 -27.11 -22.06 -27.21
CA PHE A 11 -27.68 -21.00 -26.39
C PHE A 11 -29.20 -20.96 -26.64
N CYS A 12 -29.97 -21.54 -25.72
CA CYS A 12 -31.41 -21.31 -25.64
C CYS A 12 -31.63 -19.89 -25.13
N HIS A 13 -31.97 -18.97 -26.04
CA HIS A 13 -32.48 -17.66 -25.67
C HIS A 13 -33.92 -17.84 -25.18
N SER A 14 -34.09 -18.00 -23.86
CA SER A 14 -35.40 -18.04 -23.23
C SER A 14 -35.99 -16.64 -23.26
N SER A 15 -36.84 -16.36 -24.23
CA SER A 15 -37.64 -15.13 -24.28
C SER A 15 -38.65 -15.14 -23.15
N CYS A 16 -38.24 -14.67 -21.97
CA CYS A 16 -39.17 -14.24 -20.93
C CYS A 16 -39.99 -13.05 -21.45
N ARG A 17 -41.21 -13.30 -21.92
CA ARG A 17 -42.20 -12.24 -22.13
C ARG A 17 -42.66 -11.76 -20.76
N ILE A 18 -42.15 -10.62 -20.33
CA ILE A 18 -42.68 -9.88 -19.18
C ILE A 18 -44.05 -9.34 -19.59
N ALA A 19 -45.12 -9.94 -19.07
CA ALA A 19 -46.46 -9.39 -19.18
C ALA A 19 -46.54 -8.13 -18.31
N VAL A 20 -46.56 -6.96 -18.94
CA VAL A 20 -46.81 -5.67 -18.28
C VAL A 20 -48.32 -5.58 -18.01
N GLY A 21 -48.71 -5.75 -16.76
CA GLY A 21 -50.09 -5.55 -16.30
C GLY A 21 -50.55 -4.09 -16.42
N PRO A 22 -51.87 -3.83 -16.38
CA PRO A 22 -52.43 -2.51 -16.64
C PRO A 22 -51.95 -1.50 -15.60
N HIS A 23 -51.32 -0.43 -16.08
CA HIS A 23 -50.83 0.68 -15.27
C HIS A 23 -51.99 1.39 -14.55
N CYS A 24 -52.20 1.08 -13.28
CA CYS A 24 -52.85 1.99 -12.35
C CYS A 24 -51.97 3.25 -12.25
N LYS A 25 -52.46 4.36 -12.81
CA LYS A 25 -51.82 5.68 -12.74
C LYS A 25 -51.80 6.15 -11.28
N SER A 26 -50.74 5.80 -10.56
CA SER A 26 -50.39 6.39 -9.28
C SER A 26 -50.13 7.89 -9.50
N ARG A 27 -51.02 8.75 -9.00
CA ARG A 27 -50.68 10.16 -8.77
C ARG A 27 -49.90 10.25 -7.46
N SER A 28 -48.60 9.97 -7.52
CA SER A 28 -47.68 10.22 -6.41
C SER A 28 -46.95 11.56 -6.66
N GLY A 29 -47.41 12.63 -6.02
CA GLY A 29 -46.68 13.89 -5.94
C GLY A 29 -45.96 13.96 -4.60
N LEU A 30 -44.63 13.86 -4.61
CA LEU A 30 -43.80 14.10 -3.42
C LEU A 30 -43.91 15.59 -3.05
N THR A 31 -44.08 15.87 -1.76
CA THR A 31 -44.04 17.25 -1.29
C THR A 31 -42.59 17.76 -1.25
N LEU A 32 -42.38 19.07 -1.41
CA LEU A 32 -41.03 19.65 -1.24
C LEU A 32 -40.46 19.35 0.15
N LEU A 33 -41.32 19.32 1.17
CA LEU A 33 -40.96 18.99 2.54
C LEU A 33 -40.45 17.56 2.68
N GLU A 34 -41.06 16.61 1.97
CA GLU A 34 -40.70 15.19 2.00
C GLU A 34 -39.30 14.97 1.40
N MET A 35 -39.01 15.62 0.27
CA MET A 35 -37.66 15.60 -0.30
C MET A 35 -36.64 16.34 0.58
N LEU A 36 -37.02 17.46 1.20
CA LEU A 36 -36.17 18.23 2.12
C LEU A 36 -35.79 17.41 3.38
N ALA A 37 -36.75 16.70 3.96
CA ALA A 37 -36.52 15.87 5.14
C ALA A 37 -35.53 14.73 4.85
N VAL A 38 -35.65 14.09 3.68
CA VAL A 38 -34.77 12.99 3.27
C VAL A 38 -33.33 13.47 3.12
N ILE A 39 -33.10 14.57 2.39
CA ILE A 39 -31.73 15.09 2.23
C ILE A 39 -31.14 15.58 3.55
N ALA A 40 -31.97 16.11 4.46
CA ALA A 40 -31.54 16.50 5.79
C ALA A 40 -31.05 15.30 6.61
N ILE A 41 -31.80 14.19 6.62
CA ILE A 41 -31.41 12.97 7.34
C ILE A 41 -30.16 12.35 6.70
N ILE A 42 -30.08 12.28 5.37
CA ILE A 42 -28.89 11.77 4.68
C ILE A 42 -27.65 12.63 5.01
N GLY A 43 -27.79 13.95 5.02
CA GLY A 43 -26.69 14.85 5.37
C GLY A 43 -26.19 14.66 6.80
N ILE A 44 -27.11 14.50 7.76
CA ILE A 44 -26.77 14.23 9.16
C ILE A 44 -26.02 12.89 9.27
N LEU A 45 -26.55 11.81 8.66
CA LEU A 45 -25.90 10.50 8.70
C LEU A 45 -24.52 10.52 7.99
N ALA A 46 -24.41 11.18 6.83
CA ALA A 46 -23.17 11.26 6.08
C ALA A 46 -22.07 12.02 6.86
N SER A 47 -22.42 13.13 7.51
CA SER A 47 -21.47 13.91 8.31
C SER A 47 -20.93 13.15 9.52
N LEU A 48 -21.77 12.33 10.17
CA LEU A 48 -21.34 11.46 11.28
C LEU A 48 -20.42 10.33 10.81
N LEU A 49 -20.70 9.75 9.63
CA LEU A 49 -19.90 8.65 9.08
C LEU A 49 -18.53 9.09 8.57
N LEU A 50 -18.42 10.31 8.03
CA LEU A 50 -17.18 10.78 7.41
C LEU A 50 -15.98 10.76 8.36
N GLY A 51 -16.17 11.17 9.62
CA GLY A 51 -15.11 11.15 10.63
C GLY A 51 -14.62 9.74 10.96
N ALA A 52 -15.52 8.76 11.04
CA ALA A 52 -15.17 7.37 11.29
C ALA A 52 -14.44 6.75 10.09
N VAL A 53 -14.93 7.01 8.87
CA VAL A 53 -14.32 6.53 7.62
C VAL A 53 -12.92 7.11 7.41
N HIS A 54 -12.72 8.40 7.66
CA HIS A 54 -11.39 9.02 7.56
C HIS A 54 -10.37 8.35 8.49
N LYS A 55 -10.76 8.09 9.74
CA LYS A 55 -9.91 7.38 10.71
C LYS A 55 -9.63 5.94 10.26
N ALA A 56 -10.65 5.22 9.80
CA ALA A 56 -10.50 3.86 9.32
C ALA A 56 -9.59 3.77 8.07
N HIS A 57 -9.75 4.71 7.14
CA HIS A 57 -8.96 4.80 5.93
C HIS A 57 -7.50 5.17 6.21
N ALA A 58 -7.24 6.12 7.10
CA ALA A 58 -5.88 6.42 7.56
C ALA A 58 -5.20 5.19 8.18
N ARG A 59 -5.91 4.47 9.06
CA ARG A 59 -5.43 3.21 9.64
C ARG A 59 -5.22 2.11 8.61
N ALA A 60 -6.04 2.05 7.57
CA ALA A 60 -5.87 1.10 6.47
C ALA A 60 -4.60 1.40 5.66
N LYS A 61 -4.37 2.66 5.29
CA LYS A 61 -3.13 3.08 4.62
C LYS A 61 -1.89 2.77 5.45
N ASP A 62 -1.94 3.05 6.75
CA ASP A 62 -0.84 2.72 7.65
C ASP A 62 -0.60 1.21 7.74
N ARG A 63 -1.65 0.39 7.74
CA ARG A 63 -1.53 -1.07 7.71
C ARG A 63 -0.89 -1.57 6.43
N VAL A 64 -1.35 -1.09 5.27
CA VAL A 64 -0.78 -1.47 3.97
C VAL A 64 0.70 -1.11 3.89
N TRP A 65 1.05 0.13 4.24
CA TRP A 65 2.44 0.56 4.32
C TRP A 65 3.30 -0.35 5.22
N ARG A 66 2.77 -0.76 6.38
CA ARG A 66 3.48 -1.66 7.31
C ARG A 66 3.74 -3.04 6.72
N LEU A 67 2.83 -3.57 5.93
CA LEU A 67 2.99 -4.87 5.29
C LEU A 67 4.05 -4.83 4.18
N GLU A 68 4.18 -3.70 3.49
CA GLU A 68 5.14 -3.51 2.40
C GLU A 68 6.55 -3.16 2.90
N ALA A 69 6.66 -2.46 4.02
CA ALA A 69 7.93 -2.02 4.61
C ALA A 69 9.02 -3.10 4.72
N PRO A 70 8.79 -4.32 5.25
CA PRO A 70 9.84 -5.33 5.35
C PRO A 70 10.39 -5.76 3.99
N GLY A 71 9.55 -5.78 2.95
CA GLY A 71 9.99 -6.09 1.58
C GLY A 71 10.91 -5.01 1.00
N PHE A 72 10.68 -3.74 1.34
CA PHE A 72 11.58 -2.67 0.95
C PHE A 72 12.92 -2.70 1.70
N ILE A 73 12.91 -3.06 2.99
CA ILE A 73 14.15 -3.12 3.77
C ILE A 73 15.08 -4.20 3.22
N SER A 74 14.56 -5.41 2.94
CA SER A 74 15.35 -6.49 2.35
C SER A 74 15.86 -6.13 0.95
N LEU A 75 15.03 -5.44 0.14
CA LEU A 75 15.44 -4.95 -1.17
C LEU A 75 16.59 -3.94 -1.08
N ILE A 76 16.51 -2.98 -0.14
CA ILE A 76 17.58 -2.00 0.06
C ILE A 76 18.87 -2.71 0.49
N GLN A 77 18.78 -3.66 1.41
CA GLN A 77 19.93 -4.43 1.88
C GLN A 77 20.59 -5.21 0.74
N ASP A 78 19.82 -5.94 -0.07
CA ASP A 78 20.34 -6.69 -1.21
C ASP A 78 21.05 -5.76 -2.20
N ARG A 79 20.46 -4.61 -2.54
CA ARG A 79 21.06 -3.66 -3.48
C ARG A 79 22.34 -3.03 -2.97
N LEU A 80 22.35 -2.60 -1.70
CA LEU A 80 23.56 -2.05 -1.09
C LEU A 80 24.66 -3.11 -1.04
N SER A 81 24.31 -4.34 -0.65
CA SER A 81 25.26 -5.45 -0.59
C SER A 81 25.90 -5.71 -1.96
N ARG A 82 25.08 -5.81 -3.01
CA ARG A 82 25.58 -5.99 -4.39
C ARG A 82 26.44 -4.83 -4.87
N TYR A 83 26.03 -3.59 -4.59
CA TYR A 83 26.76 -2.41 -5.04
C TYR A 83 28.14 -2.30 -4.37
N TYR A 84 28.23 -2.62 -3.08
CA TYR A 84 29.47 -2.52 -2.32
C TYR A 84 30.37 -3.75 -2.41
N GLN A 85 29.87 -4.92 -2.87
CA GLN A 85 30.69 -6.11 -3.10
C GLN A 85 31.89 -5.87 -4.03
N SER A 86 31.75 -4.96 -5.01
CA SER A 86 32.81 -4.66 -5.99
C SER A 86 33.70 -3.47 -5.59
N GLN A 87 33.51 -2.89 -4.41
CA GLN A 87 34.18 -1.64 -4.00
C GLN A 87 35.10 -1.87 -2.82
N ILE A 88 36.34 -1.39 -2.94
CA ILE A 88 37.38 -1.51 -1.90
C ILE A 88 37.20 -0.45 -0.80
N SER A 89 36.60 0.69 -1.13
CA SER A 89 36.30 1.77 -0.18
C SER A 89 34.98 2.43 -0.59
N TYR A 90 34.16 2.77 0.40
CA TYR A 90 32.87 3.42 0.19
C TYR A 90 32.76 4.70 1.03
N PRO A 91 32.60 5.86 0.40
CA PRO A 91 32.34 7.11 1.10
C PRO A 91 30.87 7.19 1.55
N ALA A 92 30.58 8.11 2.48
CA ALA A 92 29.25 8.30 3.04
C ALA A 92 28.28 8.92 2.01
N TRP A 93 27.66 8.08 1.18
CA TRP A 93 26.66 8.51 0.20
C TRP A 93 25.31 8.79 0.87
N THR A 94 24.65 9.87 0.44
CA THR A 94 23.25 10.12 0.80
C THR A 94 22.30 9.26 -0.04
N ALA A 95 21.04 9.17 0.39
CA ALA A 95 20.01 8.45 -0.38
C ALA A 95 19.86 9.01 -1.80
N ASP A 96 19.92 10.34 -1.96
CA ASP A 96 19.86 11.01 -3.25
C ASP A 96 21.06 10.68 -4.15
N ASP A 97 22.26 10.58 -3.59
CA ASP A 97 23.45 10.19 -4.35
C ASP A 97 23.35 8.74 -4.85
N LEU A 98 22.84 7.84 -4.01
CA LEU A 98 22.59 6.44 -4.36
C LEU A 98 21.52 6.31 -5.44
N TYR A 99 20.53 7.19 -5.45
CA TYR A 99 19.53 7.27 -6.51
C TYR A 99 20.12 7.77 -7.83
N ARG A 100 20.94 8.83 -7.79
CA ARG A 100 21.66 9.33 -8.98
C ARG A 100 22.59 8.28 -9.61
N ARG A 101 23.09 7.36 -8.80
CA ARG A 101 23.97 6.25 -9.22
C ARG A 101 23.20 5.00 -9.65
N HIS A 102 21.87 5.07 -9.73
CA HIS A 102 21.00 3.95 -10.07
C HIS A 102 21.12 2.74 -9.11
N VAL A 103 21.59 2.96 -7.89
CA VAL A 103 21.56 1.93 -6.83
C VAL A 103 20.14 1.83 -6.29
N PHE A 104 19.52 2.99 -6.01
CA PHE A 104 18.12 3.06 -5.60
C PHE A 104 17.20 3.38 -6.77
N ASP A 105 16.08 2.67 -6.86
CA ASP A 105 15.00 2.95 -7.81
C ASP A 105 13.99 3.93 -7.22
N ASP A 106 13.09 4.42 -8.07
CA ASP A 106 11.95 5.25 -7.68
C ASP A 106 11.09 4.62 -6.58
N ARG A 107 11.00 3.28 -6.54
CA ARG A 107 10.22 2.58 -5.50
C ARG A 107 10.89 2.69 -4.14
N ILE A 108 12.21 2.49 -4.09
CA ILE A 108 13.00 2.64 -2.87
C ILE A 108 12.98 4.11 -2.44
N MET A 109 13.13 5.03 -3.39
CA MET A 109 13.09 6.45 -3.08
C MET A 109 11.70 6.90 -2.59
N GLY A 110 10.62 6.33 -3.13
CA GLY A 110 9.26 6.51 -2.62
C GLY A 110 9.11 6.01 -1.19
N PHE A 111 9.74 4.89 -0.84
CA PHE A 111 9.78 4.37 0.52
C PHE A 111 10.60 5.29 1.46
N LEU A 112 11.78 5.74 1.03
CA LEU A 112 12.67 6.60 1.83
C LEU A 112 12.12 8.03 2.02
N ARG A 113 11.29 8.52 1.09
CA ARG A 113 10.62 9.83 1.20
C ARG A 113 9.51 9.86 2.26
N SER A 114 9.09 8.69 2.73
CA SER A 114 8.14 8.59 3.84
C SER A 114 8.74 9.22 5.10
N PRO A 115 8.03 10.10 5.83
CA PRO A 115 8.53 10.71 7.06
C PRO A 115 8.81 9.68 8.17
N LYS A 116 8.34 8.44 7.98
CA LYS A 116 8.55 7.31 8.90
C LYS A 116 9.91 6.65 8.74
N VAL A 117 10.65 6.98 7.68
CA VAL A 117 11.93 6.35 7.34
C VAL A 117 13.01 7.40 7.28
N THR A 118 14.16 7.09 7.87
CA THR A 118 15.35 7.93 7.80
C THR A 118 16.52 7.07 7.38
N PHE A 119 17.13 7.45 6.26
CA PHE A 119 18.38 6.86 5.79
C PHE A 119 19.55 7.61 6.41
N ILE A 120 20.47 6.88 7.04
CA ILE A 120 21.67 7.41 7.67
C ILE A 120 22.85 7.02 6.77
N PRO A 121 23.55 8.01 6.18
CA PRO A 121 24.74 7.75 5.38
C PRO A 121 25.80 6.99 6.18
N PHE A 122 26.47 6.05 5.51
CA PHE A 122 27.50 5.21 6.10
C PHE A 122 28.72 5.09 5.17
N SER A 123 29.88 4.92 5.79
CA SER A 123 31.19 4.87 5.16
C SER A 123 32.00 3.69 5.69
N SER A 124 33.11 3.36 5.03
CA SER A 124 33.98 2.25 5.43
C SER A 124 34.69 2.45 6.78
N THR A 125 34.68 3.67 7.31
CA THR A 125 35.29 4.01 8.61
C THR A 125 34.27 3.92 9.75
N ASP A 126 32.99 3.77 9.42
CA ASP A 126 31.95 3.61 10.44
C ASP A 126 32.00 2.21 11.06
N PRO A 127 31.62 2.07 12.35
CA PRO A 127 31.53 0.76 12.97
C PRO A 127 30.44 -0.10 12.32
N ASP A 128 30.66 -1.41 12.23
CA ASP A 128 29.73 -2.39 11.62
C ASP A 128 28.35 -2.40 12.29
N ASP A 129 28.26 -1.99 13.56
CA ASP A 129 27.01 -1.91 14.33
C ASP A 129 26.19 -0.62 14.03
N LYS A 130 26.65 0.23 13.11
CA LYS A 130 25.94 1.47 12.76
C LYS A 130 24.63 1.18 12.03
N TRP A 131 23.53 1.72 12.56
CA TRP A 131 22.23 1.64 11.89
C TRP A 131 22.20 2.53 10.64
N ILE A 132 21.93 1.93 9.49
CA ILE A 132 21.83 2.61 8.19
C ILE A 132 20.39 3.06 7.90
N LEU A 133 19.41 2.33 8.41
CA LEU A 133 17.99 2.60 8.21
C LEU A 133 17.29 2.68 9.56
N ARG A 134 16.67 3.83 9.83
CA ARG A 134 15.75 4.00 10.95
C ARG A 134 14.33 4.03 10.40
N VAL A 135 13.55 3.03 10.78
CA VAL A 135 12.10 3.02 10.55
C VAL A 135 11.44 3.30 11.90
N VAL A 136 10.82 4.48 12.03
CA VAL A 136 10.16 4.87 13.29
C VAL A 136 8.94 3.97 13.49
N ASN A 137 8.91 3.26 14.63
CA ASN A 137 7.77 2.41 15.01
C ASN A 137 6.49 3.24 15.15
N ILE A 138 5.38 2.66 14.69
CA ILE A 138 4.02 3.23 14.72
C ILE A 138 3.18 2.50 15.80
N TRP A 139 3.78 2.09 16.91
CA TRP A 139 3.06 1.40 18.00
C TRP A 139 3.08 2.25 19.27
N PRO A 140 1.92 2.58 19.88
CA PRO A 140 1.87 2.85 21.30
C PRO A 140 1.91 1.49 22.01
N GLU A 141 2.94 1.27 22.82
CA GLU A 141 2.94 0.29 23.91
C GLU A 141 2.53 -1.16 23.56
N GLU A 142 3.44 -1.96 23.00
CA GLU A 142 3.51 -3.37 23.40
C GLU A 142 4.97 -3.84 23.37
N LYS A 143 5.40 -4.44 24.48
CA LYS A 143 6.76 -4.88 24.74
C LYS A 143 7.27 -5.79 23.61
N SER A 144 8.50 -5.50 23.17
CA SER A 144 9.46 -6.35 22.47
C SER A 144 9.73 -5.93 21.01
N PRO A 145 10.96 -5.48 20.68
CA PRO A 145 11.32 -5.00 19.35
C PRO A 145 11.47 -6.17 18.37
N ILE A 146 10.36 -6.57 17.74
CA ILE A 146 10.41 -7.43 16.56
C ILE A 146 10.58 -6.50 15.35
N GLY A 147 11.85 -6.27 14.98
CA GLY A 147 12.20 -5.47 13.80
C GLY A 147 13.53 -4.72 13.85
N LEU A 148 14.49 -5.17 14.66
CA LEU A 148 15.89 -4.75 14.55
C LEU A 148 16.53 -5.52 13.38
N LEU A 149 16.41 -5.01 12.16
CA LEU A 149 17.25 -5.51 11.06
C LEU A 149 18.66 -4.96 11.26
N LYS A 150 19.48 -5.75 11.97
CA LYS A 150 20.95 -5.65 11.95
C LYS A 150 21.40 -6.08 10.56
N THR A 151 21.69 -5.12 9.68
CA THR A 151 22.34 -5.42 8.41
C THR A 151 23.84 -5.30 8.62
N SER A 152 24.46 -6.32 9.22
CA SER A 152 25.91 -6.48 9.16
C SER A 152 26.27 -6.89 7.74
N VAL A 153 26.74 -5.95 6.93
CA VAL A 153 27.44 -6.26 5.69
C VAL A 153 28.85 -6.67 6.12
N THR A 154 29.04 -7.96 6.38
CA THR A 154 30.34 -8.51 6.71
C THR A 154 31.27 -8.40 5.51
N LYS A 155 32.42 -7.76 5.73
CA LYS A 155 33.54 -7.66 4.81
C LYS A 155 33.97 -9.06 4.35
N PRO A 156 33.99 -9.38 3.04
CA PRO A 156 34.61 -10.61 2.59
C PRO A 156 36.13 -10.52 2.85
N GLU A 157 36.62 -11.57 3.50
CA GLU A 157 38.03 -11.89 3.75
C GLU A 157 38.83 -12.12 2.46
#